data_AF-A0A7C2QJT2-F1
#
_entry.id   AF-A0A7C2QJT2-F1
#
_cell.length_a   1.000
_cell.length_b   1.000
_cell.length_c   1.000
_cell.angle_alpha   90.00
_cell.angle_beta   90.00
_cell.angle_gamma   90.00
#
_symmetry.space_group_name_H-M   'P 1'
#
loop_
_entity.id
_entity.type
_entity.pdbx_description
1 polymer ?
#
loop_
_entity_poly.entity_id
_entity_poly.type
_entity_poly.pdbx_seq_one_letter_code
_entity_poly.pdbx_strand_id
1 'polypeptide(L)' 'MCVPSRFETGRFFKLSFPLSAGRVFHVIGKVVWGRRTENGLNEYGVQFWDFEESKTAMLRHYLKELAEAAGDKPYGP' A
#
# COMPACT_ATOMS: atom_id res chain seq x y z
N MET A 1 6.10 25.66 0.23
CA MET A 1 5.85 24.76 -0.93
C MET A 1 4.68 23.85 -0.57
N CYS A 2 3.56 23.96 -1.29
CA CYS A 2 2.35 23.17 -1.02
C CYS A 2 2.55 21.71 -1.45
N VAL A 3 2.58 20.80 -0.48
CA VAL A 3 2.21 19.40 -0.70
C VAL A 3 0.74 19.41 -1.14
N PRO A 4 0.34 18.69 -2.20
CA PRO A 4 -1.07 18.66 -2.59
C PRO A 4 -1.91 18.21 -1.39
N SER A 5 -2.86 19.06 -0.98
CA SER A 5 -3.65 18.98 0.27
C SER A 5 -4.43 17.68 0.48
N ARG A 6 -4.45 16.80 -0.52
CA ARG A 6 -5.15 15.53 -0.48
C ARG A 6 -4.42 14.46 0.31
N PHE A 7 -3.12 14.55 0.59
CA PHE A 7 -2.35 13.52 1.31
C PHE A 7 -1.49 14.12 2.44
N GLU A 8 -2.14 14.88 3.32
CA GLU A 8 -1.51 15.42 4.52
C GLU A 8 -1.30 14.32 5.57
N THR A 9 -0.20 14.42 6.33
CA THR A 9 0.07 13.55 7.47
C THR A 9 -1.11 13.53 8.43
N GLY A 10 -1.51 12.34 8.87
CA GLY A 10 -2.64 12.14 9.75
C GLY A 10 -3.97 11.87 9.03
N ARG A 11 -4.06 12.11 7.72
CA ARG A 11 -5.28 11.77 6.95
C ARG A 11 -5.38 10.27 6.69
N PHE A 12 -6.62 9.81 6.62
CA PHE A 12 -6.97 8.42 6.32
C PHE A 12 -7.43 8.27 4.87
N PHE A 13 -7.03 7.17 4.24
CA PHE A 13 -7.39 6.82 2.87
C PHE A 13 -7.75 5.35 2.78
N LYS A 14 -8.71 5.06 1.90
CA LYS A 14 -9.01 3.70 1.49
C LYS A 14 -8.03 3.32 0.37
N LEU A 15 -7.11 2.42 0.66
CA LEU A 15 -6.25 1.79 -0.34
C LEU A 15 -6.95 0.56 -0.90
N SER A 16 -6.79 0.33 -2.20
CA SER A 16 -7.41 -0.78 -2.92
C SER A 16 -6.35 -1.55 -3.68
N PHE A 17 -6.18 -2.82 -3.33
CA PHE A 17 -5.19 -3.72 -3.92
C PHE A 17 -5.92 -4.72 -4.81
N PRO A 18 -5.67 -4.71 -6.14
CA PRO A 18 -6.26 -5.69 -7.04
C PRO A 18 -5.60 -7.06 -6.81
N LEU A 19 -6.40 -8.08 -6.54
CA LEU A 19 -5.97 -9.48 -6.38
C LEU A 19 -6.25 -10.28 -7.66
N SER A 20 -5.69 -11.48 -7.75
CA SER A 20 -6.09 -12.45 -8.77
C SER A 20 -7.59 -12.73 -8.74
N ALA A 21 -8.11 -13.15 -9.91
CA ALA A 21 -9.53 -13.47 -10.13
C ALA A 21 -10.49 -12.26 -9.97
N GLY A 22 -9.99 -11.04 -10.23
CA GLY A 22 -10.83 -9.83 -10.26
C GLY A 22 -11.32 -9.36 -8.89
N ARG A 23 -10.76 -9.90 -7.80
CA ARG A 23 -11.08 -9.48 -6.43
C ARG A 23 -10.31 -8.21 -6.09
N VAL A 24 -10.86 -7.38 -5.22
CA VAL A 24 -10.18 -6.18 -4.72
C VAL A 24 -10.16 -6.21 -3.20
N PHE A 25 -8.97 -6.12 -2.64
CA PHE A 25 -8.75 -6.01 -1.20
C PHE A 25 -8.67 -4.55 -0.80
N HIS A 26 -9.41 -4.16 0.24
CA HIS A 26 -9.43 -2.78 0.72
C HIS A 26 -8.90 -2.67 2.14
N VAL A 27 -8.10 -1.64 2.38
CA VAL A 27 -7.60 -1.30 3.73
C VAL A 27 -7.71 0.19 3.97
N ILE A 28 -7.84 0.58 5.23
CA ILE A 28 -7.75 1.96 5.67
C ILE A 28 -6.32 2.23 6.11
N GLY A 29 -5.65 3.09 5.36
CA GLY A 29 -4.30 3.55 5.66
C GLY A 29 -4.30 4.99 6.18
N LYS A 30 -3.40 5.30 7.12
CA LYS A 30 -3.11 6.64 7.61
C LYS A 30 -1.78 7.13 7.02
N VAL A 31 -1.76 8.32 6.44
CA VAL A 31 -0.52 8.92 5.96
C VAL A 31 0.36 9.28 7.15
N VAL A 32 1.56 8.72 7.19
CA VAL A 32 2.56 8.96 8.24
C VAL A 32 3.67 9.90 7.79
N TRP A 33 3.95 9.94 6.48
CA TRP A 33 4.86 10.91 5.88
C TRP A 33 4.55 11.12 4.40
N GLY A 34 4.98 12.26 3.86
CA GLY A 34 4.97 12.55 2.43
C GLY A 34 6.22 13.34 2.06
N ARG A 35 6.81 13.04 0.91
CA ARG A 35 7.95 13.80 0.37
C ARG A 35 7.81 13.97 -1.14
N ARG A 36 8.43 15.01 -1.68
CA ARG A 36 8.61 15.18 -3.11
C ARG A 36 9.99 14.68 -3.49
N THR A 37 10.07 13.79 -4.46
CA THR A 37 11.33 13.26 -4.98
C THR A 37 12.00 14.27 -5.92
N GLU A 38 13.29 14.05 -6.22
CA GLU A 38 14.07 14.94 -7.09
C GLU A 38 13.51 15.00 -8.52
N ASN A 39 12.91 13.91 -9.01
CA ASN A 39 12.21 13.87 -10.30
C ASN A 39 10.79 14.47 -10.26
N GLY A 40 10.40 15.10 -9.14
CA GLY A 40 9.15 15.82 -8.99
C GLY A 40 7.92 14.98 -8.67
N LEU A 41 8.07 13.66 -8.47
CA LEU A 41 7.02 12.75 -8.01
C LEU A 41 6.72 12.97 -6.51
N ASN A 42 5.50 12.64 -6.08
CA ASN A 42 5.15 12.64 -4.67
C ASN A 42 5.14 11.21 -4.15
N GLU A 43 5.93 10.95 -3.12
CA GLU A 43 5.97 9.69 -2.39
C GLU A 43 5.30 9.86 -1.03
N TYR A 44 4.53 8.86 -0.62
CA TYR A 44 3.83 8.86 0.66
C TYR A 44 4.06 7.54 1.39
N GLY A 45 4.37 7.65 2.67
CA GLY A 45 4.31 6.53 3.60
C GLY A 45 2.93 6.42 4.21
N VAL A 46 2.34 5.22 4.13
CA VAL A 46 1.03 4.93 4.68
C VAL A 46 1.15 3.78 5.68
N GLN A 47 0.67 3.99 6.90
CA GLN A 47 0.54 2.95 7.91
C GLN A 47 -0.88 2.39 7.85
N PHE A 48 -1.02 1.06 7.78
CA PHE A 48 -2.34 0.45 7.85
C PHE A 48 -2.94 0.58 9.25
N TRP A 49 -4.17 1.08 9.33
CA TRP A 49 -4.83 1.42 10.60
C TRP A 49 -5.84 0.37 11.03
N ASP A 50 -6.57 -0.23 10.08
CA ASP A 50 -7.67 -1.17 10.33
C ASP A 50 -7.25 -2.64 10.16
N PHE A 51 -6.00 -2.94 10.53
CA PHE A 51 -5.37 -4.23 10.25
C PHE A 51 -5.78 -5.31 11.27
N GLU A 52 -6.80 -6.08 10.89
CA GLU A 52 -7.16 -7.33 11.56
C GLU A 52 -6.31 -8.50 11.02
N GLU A 53 -6.20 -9.59 11.78
CA GLU A 53 -5.40 -10.77 11.40
C GLU A 53 -5.85 -11.37 10.06
N SER A 54 -7.16 -11.37 9.78
CA SER A 54 -7.75 -11.80 8.50
C SER A 54 -7.27 -10.98 7.29
N LYS A 55 -7.11 -9.67 7.46
CA LYS A 55 -6.59 -8.74 6.44
C LYS A 55 -5.08 -8.93 6.22
N THR A 56 -4.37 -9.35 7.27
CA THR A 56 -2.94 -9.68 7.18
C THR A 56 -2.69 -10.90 6.29
N ALA A 57 -3.52 -11.95 6.41
CA ALA A 57 -3.43 -13.13 5.56
C ALA A 57 -3.69 -12.78 4.08
N MET A 58 -4.68 -11.93 3.81
CA MET A 58 -4.97 -11.45 2.45
C MET A 58 -3.85 -10.59 1.87
N LEU A 59 -3.26 -9.68 2.65
CA LEU A 59 -2.12 -8.89 2.19
C LEU A 59 -0.91 -9.77 1.89
N ARG A 60 -0.61 -10.76 2.74
CA ARG A 60 0.50 -11.71 2.49
C ARG A 60 0.25 -12.50 1.21
N HIS A 61 -0.98 -12.95 0.98
CA HIS A 61 -1.36 -13.63 -0.25
C HIS A 61 -1.17 -12.72 -1.47
N TYR A 62 -1.63 -11.47 -1.39
CA TYR A 62 -1.42 -10.47 -2.46
C TYR A 62 0.06 -10.26 -2.78
N LEU A 63 0.89 -10.06 -1.77
CA LEU A 63 2.34 -9.87 -1.94
C LEU A 63 2.99 -11.10 -2.57
N LYS A 64 2.52 -12.30 -2.22
CA LYS A 64 2.97 -13.55 -2.83
C LYS A 64 2.58 -13.63 -4.32
N GLU A 65 1.32 -13.31 -4.66
CA GLU A 65 0.85 -13.28 -6.05
C GLU A 65 1.64 -12.26 -6.89
N LEU A 66 1.93 -11.08 -6.35
CA LEU A 66 2.76 -10.07 -7.01
C LEU A 66 4.19 -10.56 -7.25
N ALA A 67 4.81 -11.20 -6.25
CA ALA A 67 6.17 -11.74 -6.39
C ALA A 67 6.22 -12.82 -7.48
N GLU A 68 5.25 -13.75 -7.48
CA GLU A 68 5.12 -14.78 -8.51
C GLU A 68 4.92 -14.18 -9.91
N ALA A 69 4.08 -13.15 -10.04
CA ALA A 69 3.85 -12.45 -11.32
C ALA A 69 5.07 -11.66 -11.81
N ALA A 70 5.89 -11.13 -10.91
CA ALA A 70 7.13 -10.43 -11.24
C ALA A 70 8.28 -11.38 -11.65
N GLY A 71 8.09 -12.70 -11.51
CA GLY A 71 9.15 -13.69 -11.72
C GLY A 71 10.20 -13.69 -10.60
N ASP A 72 9.98 -12.92 -9.53
CA ASP A 72 10.80 -12.94 -8.34
C ASP A 72 10.44 -14.19 -7.54
N LYS A 73 11.36 -15.15 -7.49
CA LYS A 73 11.26 -16.25 -6.51
C LYS A 73 11.13 -15.60 -5.13
N PRO A 74 10.13 -15.99 -4.32
CA PRO A 74 9.87 -15.35 -3.05
C PRO A 74 11.14 -15.46 -2.20
N TYR A 75 11.49 -14.34 -1.56
CA TYR A 75 12.54 -14.22 -0.53
C TYR A 75 12.81 -15.58 0.12
N GLY A 76 13.98 -16.15 -0.21
CA GLY A 76 14.48 -17.35 0.45
C GLY A 76 14.69 -17.09 1.95
N PRO A 77 14.79 -18.17 2.75
CA PRO A 77 14.84 -18.08 4.21
C PRO A 77 15.90 -17.12 4.74
#